data_AF-A0A2P5FBM0-F1
#
_entry.id   AF-A0A2P5FBM0-F1
#
_cell.length_a   1.000
_cell.length_b   1.000
_cell.length_c   1.000
_cell.angle_alpha   90.00
_cell.angle_beta   90.00
_cell.angle_gamma   90.00
#
_symmetry.space_group_name_H-M   'P 1'
#
loop_
_entity.id
_entity.type
_entity.pdbx_description
1 polymer ?
#
loop_
_entity_poly.entity_id
_entity_poly.type
_entity_poly.pdbx_seq_one_letter_code
_entity_poly.pdbx_strand_id
1 'polypeptide(L)'
;MRPELIVNSIVPVVMAGVLEIYCLIIVVIINTGIYPKAKSYHLIDGYAHLSSGLNCGLADLFSGITIGIVGDAGVIKINGYNPRIGYYGIELLGLVLKL
;
A
#
# COMPACT_ATOMS: atom_id res chain seq x y z
N MET A 1 -4.74 14.09 -27.93
CA MET A 1 -4.46 13.49 -26.60
C MET A 1 -5.80 13.09 -26.00
N ARG A 2 -5.95 11.84 -25.50
CA ARG A 2 -7.19 11.39 -24.86
C ARG A 2 -7.08 11.62 -23.34
N PRO A 3 -7.78 12.62 -22.77
CA PRO A 3 -7.62 12.98 -21.35
C PRO A 3 -8.09 11.87 -20.40
N GLU A 4 -9.02 11.01 -20.85
CA GLU A 4 -9.51 9.86 -20.06
C GLU A 4 -8.41 8.88 -19.65
N LEU A 5 -7.33 8.75 -20.42
CA LEU A 5 -6.22 7.86 -20.05
C LEU A 5 -5.42 8.40 -18.87
N ILE A 6 -5.27 9.72 -18.75
CA ILE A 6 -4.52 10.38 -17.67
C ILE A 6 -5.20 10.11 -16.32
N VAL A 7 -6.54 10.19 -16.30
CA VAL A 7 -7.33 9.97 -15.08
C VAL A 7 -7.28 8.51 -14.63
N ASN A 8 -7.13 7.56 -15.56
CA ASN A 8 -7.00 6.14 -15.21
C ASN A 8 -5.57 5.79 -14.75
N SER A 9 -4.55 6.49 -15.26
CA SER A 9 -3.15 6.26 -14.85
C SER A 9 -2.84 6.68 -13.42
N ILE A 10 -3.68 7.49 -12.77
CA ILE A 10 -3.47 7.90 -11.36
C ILE A 10 -4.00 6.88 -10.35
N VAL A 11 -4.89 5.98 -10.77
CA VAL A 11 -5.51 4.96 -9.90
C VAL A 11 -4.48 4.02 -9.25
N PRO A 12 -3.47 3.48 -9.99
CA PRO A 12 -2.43 2.64 -9.38
C PRO A 12 -1.58 3.38 -8.34
N VAL A 13 -1.33 4.68 -8.57
CA VAL A 13 -0.55 5.52 -7.64
C VAL A 13 -1.31 5.69 -6.32
N VAL A 14 -2.61 5.97 -6.39
CA VAL A 14 -3.45 6.11 -5.19
C VAL A 14 -3.55 4.78 -4.44
N MET A 15 -3.69 3.65 -5.15
CA MET A 15 -3.73 2.33 -4.52
C MET A 15 -2.43 2.00 -3.76
N ALA A 16 -1.27 2.33 -4.33
CA ALA A 16 0.01 2.15 -3.64
C ALA A 16 0.09 2.97 -2.34
N GLY A 17 -0.39 4.22 -2.37
CA GLY A 17 -0.35 5.11 -1.21
C GLY A 17 -1.26 4.65 -0.05
N VAL A 18 -2.45 4.11 -0.34
CA VAL A 18 -3.36 3.60 0.71
C VAL A 18 -2.78 2.34 1.38
N LEU A 19 -2.05 1.49 0.66
CA LEU A 19 -1.36 0.34 1.24
C LEU A 19 -0.27 0.75 2.23
N GLU A 20 0.52 1.76 1.88
CA GLU A 20 1.65 2.27 2.68
C GLU A 20 1.19 2.85 4.03
N ILE A 21 0.03 3.53 4.07
CA ILE A 21 -0.50 4.06 5.33
C ILE A 21 -0.94 2.94 6.30
N TYR A 22 -1.38 1.76 5.83
CA TYR A 22 -1.79 0.69 6.73
C TYR A 22 -0.61 0.14 7.55
N CYS A 23 0.55 -0.05 6.92
CA CYS A 23 1.75 -0.48 7.63
C CYS A 23 2.29 0.60 8.56
N LEU A 24 2.21 1.88 8.16
CA LEU A 24 2.55 2.99 9.06
C LEU A 24 1.67 2.98 10.33
N ILE A 25 0.37 2.74 10.19
CA ILE A 25 -0.56 2.64 11.32
C ILE A 25 -0.17 1.47 12.25
N ILE A 26 0.19 0.31 11.70
CA ILE A 26 0.62 -0.85 12.50
C ILE A 26 1.86 -0.52 13.33
N VAL A 27 2.85 0.17 12.75
CA VAL A 27 4.06 0.59 13.47
C VAL A 27 3.74 1.58 14.59
N VAL A 28 2.82 2.52 14.36
CA VAL A 28 2.38 3.49 15.38
C VAL A 28 1.67 2.78 16.54
N ILE A 29 0.81 1.80 16.26
CA ILE A 29 0.13 1.00 17.29
C ILE A 29 1.14 0.23 18.15
N ILE A 30 2.17 -0.33 17.53
CA ILE A 30 3.23 -1.02 18.26
C ILE A 30 3.98 -0.05 19.18
N ASN A 31 4.27 1.17 18.71
CA ASN A 31 4.95 2.19 19.49
C ASN A 31 4.13 2.66 20.71
N THR A 32 2.81 2.75 20.58
CA THR A 32 1.93 3.12 21.71
C THR A 32 1.75 2.01 22.74
N GLY A 33 2.01 0.74 22.36
CA GLY A 33 1.96 -0.41 23.25
C GLY A 33 3.20 -0.61 24.13
N ILE A 34 4.27 0.16 23.92
CA ILE A 34 5.52 0.07 24.68
C ILE A 34 5.37 0.86 25.99
N TYR A 35 5.20 0.17 27.12
CA TYR A 35 5.10 0.77 28.46
C TYR A 35 6.39 0.56 29.26
N PRO A 36 7.35 1.50 29.23
CA PRO A 36 8.66 1.33 29.89
C PRO A 36 8.60 1.40 31.42
N LYS A 37 7.46 1.74 32.03
CA LYS A 37 7.33 1.95 33.49
C LYS A 37 6.65 0.80 34.25
N ALA A 38 6.08 -0.20 33.59
CA ALA A 38 5.24 -1.22 34.23
C ALA A 38 5.66 -2.69 33.98
N LYS A 39 6.43 -2.98 32.92
CA LYS A 39 6.94 -4.32 32.62
C LYS A 39 8.45 -4.27 32.38
N SER A 40 9.17 -5.26 32.90
CA SER A 40 10.57 -5.48 32.49
C SER A 40 10.58 -5.79 31.00
N TYR A 41 11.10 -4.87 30.21
CA TYR A 41 11.20 -5.01 28.75
C TYR A 41 12.23 -6.10 28.45
N HIS A 42 11.78 -7.28 28.01
CA HIS A 42 12.70 -8.35 27.67
C HIS A 42 13.40 -8.01 26.34
N LEU A 43 14.69 -8.38 26.20
CA LEU A 43 15.41 -8.23 24.91
C LEU A 43 14.65 -8.87 23.74
N ILE A 44 13.91 -9.95 24.02
CA ILE A 44 13.10 -10.69 23.05
C ILE A 44 11.99 -9.81 22.47
N ASP A 45 11.34 -8.99 23.31
CA ASP A 45 10.32 -8.03 22.88
C ASP A 45 10.94 -6.92 22.02
N GLY A 46 12.13 -6.45 22.38
CA GLY A 46 12.88 -5.48 21.57
C GLY A 46 13.22 -5.99 20.16
N TYR A 47 13.69 -7.24 20.04
CA TYR A 47 13.92 -7.87 18.74
C TYR A 47 12.61 -8.11 17.97
N ALA A 48 11.53 -8.47 18.65
CA ALA A 48 10.22 -8.63 18.03
C ALA A 48 9.74 -7.31 17.40
N HIS A 49 9.82 -6.19 18.13
CA HIS A 49 9.43 -4.87 17.64
C HIS A 49 10.31 -4.37 16.48
N LEU A 50 11.63 -4.63 16.54
CA LEU A 50 12.54 -4.32 15.43
C LEU A 50 12.20 -5.14 14.18
N SER A 51 11.96 -6.44 14.35
CA SER A 51 11.63 -7.34 13.23
C SER A 51 10.29 -7.01 12.59
N SER A 52 9.28 -6.62 13.39
CA SER A 52 7.98 -6.23 12.87
C SER A 52 8.04 -4.96 12.02
N GLY A 53 8.84 -3.97 12.45
CA GLY A 53 9.02 -2.74 11.67
C GLY A 53 9.75 -3.00 10.36
N LEU A 54 10.80 -3.83 10.40
CA LEU A 54 11.61 -4.14 9.22
C LEU A 54 10.84 -5.00 8.20
N ASN A 55 10.02 -5.96 8.66
CA ASN A 55 9.18 -6.76 7.79
C ASN A 55 8.07 -5.94 7.10
N CYS A 56 7.35 -5.08 7.84
CA CYS A 56 6.32 -4.20 7.24
C CYS A 56 6.94 -3.29 6.17
N GLY A 57 8.05 -2.62 6.50
CA GLY A 57 8.69 -1.68 5.58
C GLY A 57 9.24 -2.33 4.31
N LEU A 58 9.83 -3.52 4.41
CA LEU A 58 10.29 -4.25 3.23
C LEU A 58 9.11 -4.74 2.37
N ALA A 59 8.04 -5.24 2.98
CA ALA A 59 6.85 -5.69 2.24
C ALA A 59 6.22 -4.55 1.42
N ASP A 60 6.13 -3.34 2.00
CA ASP A 60 5.59 -2.17 1.32
C ASP A 60 6.48 -1.68 0.18
N LEU A 61 7.81 -1.73 0.35
CA LEU A 61 8.75 -1.39 -0.72
C LEU A 61 8.55 -2.30 -1.94
N PHE A 62 8.42 -3.62 -1.71
CA PHE A 62 8.15 -4.58 -2.79
C PHE A 62 6.77 -4.41 -3.41
N SER A 63 5.76 -4.09 -2.58
CA SER A 63 4.40 -3.79 -3.04
C SER A 63 4.39 -2.59 -3.98
N GLY A 64 5.02 -1.48 -3.60
CA GLY A 64 5.12 -0.27 -4.41
C GLY A 64 5.81 -0.50 -5.76
N ILE A 65 6.91 -1.26 -5.78
CA ILE A 65 7.61 -1.63 -7.02
C ILE A 65 6.69 -2.48 -7.92
N THR A 66 6.00 -3.45 -7.35
CA THR A 66 5.11 -4.35 -8.11
C THR A 66 3.92 -3.58 -8.69
N ILE A 67 3.31 -2.70 -7.91
CA ILE A 67 2.19 -1.85 -8.35
C ILE A 67 2.65 -0.88 -9.44
N GLY A 68 3.87 -0.33 -9.34
CA GLY A 68 4.45 0.51 -10.39
C GLY A 68 4.60 -0.23 -11.73
N ILE A 69 5.15 -1.45 -11.69
CA ILE A 69 5.33 -2.28 -12.90
C ILE A 69 3.96 -2.69 -13.50
N VAL A 70 3.01 -3.09 -12.66
CA VAL A 70 1.64 -3.44 -13.10
C VAL A 70 0.90 -2.20 -13.61
N GLY A 71 1.13 -1.03 -13.03
CA GLY A 71 0.57 0.25 -13.44
C GLY A 71 0.99 0.60 -14.86
N ASP A 72 2.27 0.49 -15.18
CA ASP A 72 2.81 0.74 -16.53
C ASP A 72 2.21 -0.24 -17.57
N ALA A 73 2.14 -1.53 -17.24
CA ALA A 73 1.48 -2.53 -18.07
C ALA A 73 -0.03 -2.29 -18.22
N GLY A 74 -0.68 -1.76 -17.19
CA GLY A 74 -2.10 -1.43 -17.17
C GLY A 74 -2.44 -0.30 -18.14
N VAL A 75 -1.63 0.76 -18.17
CA VAL A 75 -1.81 1.90 -19.09
C VAL A 75 -1.75 1.45 -20.55
N ILE A 76 -0.82 0.54 -20.88
CA ILE A 76 -0.69 -0.02 -22.24
C ILE A 76 -1.94 -0.82 -22.64
N LYS A 77 -2.51 -1.62 -21.73
CA LYS A 77 -3.71 -2.43 -22.00
C LYS A 77 -4.97 -1.60 -22.19
N ILE A 78 -5.13 -0.51 -21.44
CA ILE A 78 -6.30 0.39 -21.54
C ILE A 78 -6.30 1.13 -22.89
N ASN A 79 -5.12 1.44 -23.44
CA ASN A 79 -4.98 2.11 -24.74
C ASN A 79 -5.30 1.19 -25.95
N GLY A 80 -5.15 -0.14 -25.80
CA GLY A 80 -5.20 -1.09 -26.92
C GLY A 80 -6.50 -1.89 -27.12
N TYR A 81 -7.29 -2.16 -26.06
CA TYR A 81 -8.40 -3.12 -26.13
C TYR A 81 -9.79 -2.54 -25.79
N ASN A 82 -9.99 -1.95 -24.61
CA ASN A 82 -11.33 -1.47 -24.17
C ASN A 82 -11.22 -0.57 -22.91
N PRO A 83 -11.85 0.61 -22.83
CA PRO A 83 -11.78 1.47 -21.64
C PRO A 83 -12.47 0.90 -20.38
N ARG A 84 -13.28 -0.16 -20.51
CA ARG A 84 -14.04 -0.77 -19.39
C ARG A 84 -13.16 -1.36 -18.28
N ILE A 85 -11.93 -1.77 -18.59
CA ILE A 85 -10.97 -2.27 -17.59
C ILE A 85 -10.53 -1.18 -16.60
N GLY A 86 -10.51 0.10 -17.03
CA GLY A 86 -10.29 1.23 -16.13
C GLY A 86 -11.41 1.36 -15.10
N TYR A 87 -12.68 1.25 -15.53
CA TYR A 87 -13.85 1.35 -14.65
C TYR A 87 -13.86 0.33 -13.50
N TYR A 88 -13.49 -0.93 -13.77
CA TYR A 88 -13.37 -1.94 -12.72
C TYR A 88 -12.28 -1.59 -11.69
N GLY A 89 -11.19 -0.95 -12.10
CA GLY A 89 -10.15 -0.48 -11.18
C GLY A 89 -10.64 0.62 -10.24
N ILE A 90 -11.48 1.54 -10.73
CA ILE A 90 -12.06 2.63 -9.93
C ILE A 90 -13.11 2.09 -8.94
N GLU A 91 -13.95 1.12 -9.36
CA GLU A 91 -14.88 0.44 -8.45
C GLU A 91 -14.14 -0.35 -7.36
N LEU A 92 -13.06 -1.05 -7.73
CA LEU A 92 -12.24 -1.79 -6.78
C LEU A 92 -11.59 -0.84 -5.75
N LEU A 93 -11.12 0.33 -6.18
CA LEU A 93 -10.61 1.37 -5.27
C LEU A 93 -11.70 1.85 -4.30
N GLY A 94 -12.92 2.06 -4.80
CA GLY A 94 -14.07 2.44 -3.96
C GLY A 94 -14.49 1.35 -2.95
N LEU A 95 -14.21 0.08 -3.24
CA LEU A 95 -14.40 -1.03 -2.32
C LEU A 95 -13.28 -1.10 -1.27
N VAL A 96 -12.02 -0.93 -1.68
CA VAL A 96 -10.85 -0.93 -0.78
C VAL A 96 -10.91 0.24 0.20
N LEU A 97 -11.34 1.42 -0.23
CA LEU A 97 -11.47 2.59 0.66
C LEU A 97 -12.62 2.48 1.68
N LYS A 98 -13.57 1.55 1.45
CA LYS A 98 -14.70 1.29 2.35
C LYS A 98 -14.41 0.19 3.39
N LEU A 99 -13.28 -0.50 3.28
CA LEU A 99 -12.77 -1.47 4.24
C LEU A 99 -11.84 -0.79 5.25
#